data_AF-A0A354WUC4-F1
#
_entry.id   AF-A0A354WUC4-F1
#
_cell.length_a   1.000
_cell.length_b   1.000
_cell.length_c   1.000
_cell.angle_alpha   90.00
_cell.angle_beta   90.00
_cell.angle_gamma   90.00
#
_symmetry.space_group_name_H-M   'P 1'
#
loop_
_entity.id
_entity.type
_entity.pdbx_description
1 polymer ?
#
loop_
_entity_poly.entity_id
_entity_poly.type
_entity_poly.pdbx_seq_one_letter_code
_entity_poly.pdbx_strand_id
1 'polypeptide(L)'
;MVVATLKNLYLSYTGQSAEEIVELPSSGSNRRYFRLNGVKTLIGVSGTSPEEDRAFIYMSHHFLGKSLPVPEVFCSSDDFRYYLQEDLGDTLLFNTIEKGRKSCVFDEEEKRLLHKTIRLLPKIQCVGAEGFDFNRCYPQSEFNQRSILWDLNYFKYCFLKATGVDFQENLLEDDFQKMSNVLLKDTSNTFMYRDFQSRNVMIKNGEPWFIDFQGGRKGPVYYDVASFLWQAKAKYPSGLRNELLEDYMDALGNYMRIEKDYFMKQLKHFVLFRTLQVLGAYGFRGYFEKKPHFIQSVPFAIENLRQLLKDDYPEYPYLCHVLGRLTRLKQFSDDMRKYHLEVRIISFAYKKGIPNDTSGNGGGFVFDCRAINNPGKYERYNHFTGLDEPVIRFLEDDGEITSFLKNVYDIVDASVKRYMDRGFSNLMVCFGCTGGQHRSVYSAQHLAEHLNKKFGVKIHLIHREQNFEQILESNL
;
A
#
# COMPACT_ATOMS: atom_id res chain seq x y z
N MET A 1 -22.63 -24.45 25.60
CA MET A 1 -21.38 -24.78 26.32
C MET A 1 -20.51 -23.54 26.50
N VAL A 2 -20.01 -22.92 25.42
CA VAL A 2 -19.14 -21.72 25.47
C VAL A 2 -19.66 -20.59 26.38
N VAL A 3 -20.89 -20.12 26.15
CA VAL A 3 -21.48 -19.00 26.93
C VAL A 3 -21.57 -19.32 28.43
N ALA A 4 -21.90 -20.57 28.79
CA ALA A 4 -21.97 -20.99 30.20
C ALA A 4 -20.58 -20.96 30.86
N THR A 5 -19.55 -21.45 30.16
CA THR A 5 -18.17 -21.40 30.64
C THR A 5 -17.69 -19.97 30.84
N LEU A 6 -17.93 -19.08 29.87
CA LEU A 6 -17.55 -17.67 29.97
C LEU A 6 -18.32 -16.94 31.07
N LYS A 7 -19.61 -17.25 31.27
CA LYS A 7 -20.40 -16.70 32.37
C LYS A 7 -19.85 -17.12 33.73
N ASN A 8 -19.45 -18.39 33.88
CA ASN A 8 -18.84 -18.89 35.11
C ASN A 8 -17.47 -18.25 35.37
N LEU A 9 -16.66 -18.07 34.32
CA LEU A 9 -15.37 -17.40 34.41
C LEU A 9 -15.51 -15.90 34.76
N TYR A 10 -16.54 -15.25 34.24
CA TYR A 10 -16.86 -13.86 34.59
C TYR A 10 -17.30 -13.75 36.04
N LEU A 11 -18.16 -14.66 36.50
CA LEU A 11 -18.60 -14.73 37.89
C LEU A 11 -17.44 -14.99 38.84
N SER A 12 -16.51 -15.90 38.50
CA SER A 12 -15.37 -16.20 39.36
C SER A 12 -14.39 -15.02 39.46
N TYR A 13 -14.23 -14.25 38.38
CA TYR A 13 -13.34 -13.08 38.38
C TYR A 13 -13.96 -11.84 39.03
N THR A 14 -15.22 -11.53 38.72
CA THR A 14 -15.87 -10.29 39.16
C THR A 14 -16.70 -10.44 40.45
N GLY A 15 -17.01 -11.66 40.86
CA GLY A 15 -17.95 -11.95 41.95
C GLY A 15 -19.42 -11.77 41.58
N GLN A 16 -19.75 -11.31 40.37
CA GLN A 16 -21.13 -11.13 39.90
C GLN A 16 -21.34 -11.76 38.52
N SER A 17 -22.57 -12.17 38.22
CA SER A 17 -22.88 -12.69 36.89
C SER A 17 -22.89 -11.57 35.86
N ALA A 18 -22.40 -11.85 34.64
CA ALA A 18 -22.61 -10.94 33.51
C ALA A 18 -24.12 -10.76 33.27
N GLU A 19 -24.53 -9.50 33.07
CA GLU A 19 -25.89 -9.08 32.76
C GLU A 19 -26.26 -9.45 31.33
N GLU A 20 -25.30 -9.27 30.41
CA GLU A 20 -25.47 -9.54 28.98
C GLU A 20 -24.21 -10.16 28.38
N ILE A 21 -24.39 -11.09 27.45
CA ILE A 21 -23.29 -11.71 26.70
C ILE A 21 -23.64 -11.68 25.22
N VAL A 22 -22.88 -10.90 24.44
CA VAL A 22 -23.09 -10.71 23.00
C VAL A 22 -21.90 -11.29 22.24
N GLU A 23 -22.15 -12.17 21.27
CA GLU A 23 -21.10 -12.65 20.39
C GLU A 23 -20.71 -11.58 19.38
N LEU A 24 -19.40 -11.31 19.25
CA LEU A 24 -18.87 -10.37 18.28
C LEU A 24 -18.69 -11.05 16.91
N PRO A 25 -18.79 -10.30 15.80
CA PRO A 25 -18.57 -10.84 14.46
C PRO A 25 -17.20 -11.53 14.33
N SER A 26 -17.17 -12.67 13.65
CA SER A 26 -15.93 -13.41 13.43
C SER A 26 -14.97 -12.66 12.50
N SER A 27 -13.75 -12.43 12.96
CA SER A 27 -12.71 -11.62 12.31
C SER A 27 -11.64 -12.45 11.62
N GLY A 28 -12.03 -13.51 10.90
CA GLY A 28 -11.13 -14.30 10.04
C GLY A 28 -10.25 -15.34 10.77
N SER A 29 -10.31 -15.40 12.10
CA SER A 29 -9.81 -16.51 12.94
C SER A 29 -10.96 -17.47 13.28
N ASN A 30 -10.63 -18.72 13.64
CA ASN A 30 -11.61 -19.68 14.17
C ASN A 30 -11.97 -19.40 15.65
N ARG A 31 -11.26 -18.46 16.30
CA ARG A 31 -11.60 -17.99 17.65
C ARG A 31 -12.92 -17.23 17.65
N ARG A 32 -13.68 -17.38 18.73
CA ARG A 32 -14.94 -16.66 18.95
C ARG A 32 -14.76 -15.68 20.10
N TYR A 33 -15.23 -14.46 19.91
CA TYR A 33 -15.15 -13.38 20.89
C TYR A 33 -16.55 -13.01 21.36
N PHE A 34 -16.69 -12.76 22.64
CA PHE A 34 -17.95 -12.40 23.28
C PHE A 34 -17.72 -11.15 24.12
N ARG A 35 -18.57 -10.13 24.00
CA ARG A 35 -18.60 -9.00 24.91
C ARG A 35 -19.52 -9.34 26.08
N LEU A 36 -18.98 -9.33 27.30
CA LEU A 36 -19.70 -9.59 28.53
C LEU A 36 -19.89 -8.26 29.27
N ASN A 37 -21.14 -7.80 29.37
CA ASN A 37 -21.52 -6.60 30.11
C ASN A 37 -21.97 -6.95 31.53
N GLY A 38 -21.63 -6.10 32.49
CA GLY A 38 -21.97 -6.24 33.90
C GLY A 38 -21.22 -5.17 34.70
N VAL A 39 -20.80 -5.49 35.92
CA VAL A 39 -19.99 -4.56 36.76
C VAL A 39 -18.71 -4.07 36.07
N LYS A 40 -18.17 -4.87 35.15
CA LYS A 40 -17.05 -4.50 34.27
C LYS A 40 -17.27 -5.12 32.89
N THR A 41 -17.18 -4.33 31.83
CA THR A 41 -17.25 -4.88 30.47
C THR A 41 -15.93 -5.57 30.10
N LEU A 42 -16.01 -6.83 29.68
CA LEU A 42 -14.88 -7.69 29.35
C LEU A 42 -15.09 -8.43 28.03
N ILE A 43 -14.01 -8.84 27.37
CA ILE A 43 -14.07 -9.72 26.21
C ILE A 43 -13.76 -11.15 26.65
N GLY A 44 -14.74 -12.03 26.52
CA GLY A 44 -14.56 -13.47 26.66
C GLY A 44 -14.10 -14.08 25.35
N VAL A 45 -13.05 -14.88 25.39
CA VAL A 45 -12.49 -15.55 24.23
C VAL A 45 -12.72 -17.05 24.37
N SER A 46 -13.17 -17.67 23.28
CA SER A 46 -13.21 -19.11 23.09
C SER A 46 -12.22 -19.49 22.01
N GLY A 47 -11.08 -20.03 22.43
CA GLY A 47 -10.00 -20.43 21.54
C GLY A 47 -10.16 -21.84 20.98
N THR A 48 -9.40 -22.13 19.93
CA THR A 48 -9.40 -23.45 19.26
C THR A 48 -8.13 -24.27 19.53
N SER A 49 -7.03 -23.62 19.92
CA SER A 49 -5.75 -24.26 20.23
C SER A 49 -5.26 -23.80 21.61
N PRO A 50 -5.23 -24.72 22.60
CA PRO A 50 -4.69 -24.42 23.92
C PRO A 50 -3.23 -23.90 23.90
N GLU A 51 -2.42 -24.35 22.94
CA GLU A 51 -1.03 -23.93 22.77
C GLU A 51 -0.95 -22.46 22.35
N GLU A 52 -1.76 -22.07 21.36
CA GLU A 52 -1.84 -20.70 20.88
C GLU A 52 -2.41 -19.76 21.96
N ASP A 53 -3.42 -20.23 22.71
CA ASP A 53 -4.04 -19.44 23.78
C ASP A 53 -3.07 -19.26 24.96
N ARG A 54 -2.33 -20.31 25.37
CA ARG A 54 -1.23 -20.19 26.36
C ARG A 54 -0.17 -19.17 25.92
N ALA A 55 0.21 -19.18 24.65
CA ALA A 55 1.16 -18.22 24.11
C ALA A 55 0.62 -16.78 24.19
N PHE A 56 -0.64 -16.56 23.81
CA PHE A 56 -1.29 -15.25 23.90
C PHE A 56 -1.35 -14.73 25.34
N ILE A 57 -1.78 -15.57 26.29
CA ILE A 57 -1.90 -15.21 27.70
C ILE A 57 -0.53 -14.84 28.28
N TYR A 58 0.50 -15.66 28.00
CA TYR A 58 1.88 -15.35 28.40
C TYR A 58 2.36 -14.01 27.82
N MET A 59 2.15 -13.79 26.52
CA MET A 59 2.56 -12.56 25.83
C MET A 59 1.85 -11.33 26.42
N SER A 60 0.54 -11.41 26.66
CA SER A 60 -0.24 -10.33 27.27
C SER A 60 0.35 -9.92 28.62
N HIS A 61 0.56 -10.88 29.54
CA HIS A 61 1.13 -10.60 30.86
C HIS A 61 2.55 -10.02 30.77
N HIS A 62 3.40 -10.58 29.92
CA HIS A 62 4.77 -10.08 29.75
C HIS A 62 4.79 -8.65 29.21
N PHE A 63 4.02 -8.37 28.16
CA PHE A 63 3.99 -7.05 27.53
C PHE A 63 3.36 -5.98 28.43
N LEU A 64 2.34 -6.34 29.22
CA LEU A 64 1.81 -5.44 30.25
C LEU A 64 2.84 -5.10 31.33
N GLY A 65 3.63 -6.08 31.78
CA GLY A 65 4.74 -5.85 32.71
C GLY A 65 5.80 -4.88 32.17
N LYS A 66 5.84 -4.68 30.84
CA LYS A 66 6.69 -3.72 30.13
C LYS A 66 5.97 -2.42 29.75
N SER A 67 4.75 -2.20 30.23
CA SER A 67 3.91 -1.04 29.89
C SER A 67 3.75 -0.85 28.38
N LEU A 68 3.51 -1.96 27.67
CA LEU A 68 3.16 -1.97 26.26
C LEU A 68 1.63 -1.96 26.09
N PRO A 69 1.10 -1.33 25.03
CA PRO A 69 -0.33 -1.15 24.85
C PRO A 69 -0.98 -2.41 24.27
N VAL A 70 -1.18 -3.43 25.12
CA VAL A 70 -1.84 -4.70 24.78
C VAL A 70 -2.99 -4.95 25.75
N PRO A 71 -4.05 -5.70 25.35
CA PRO A 71 -5.14 -6.01 26.28
C PRO A 71 -4.65 -6.87 27.45
N GLU A 72 -5.12 -6.54 28.65
CA GLU A 72 -4.93 -7.36 29.83
C GLU A 72 -5.74 -8.65 29.77
N VAL A 73 -5.11 -9.80 30.03
CA VAL A 73 -5.82 -11.04 30.34
C VAL A 73 -6.01 -11.16 31.85
N PHE A 74 -7.26 -11.15 32.30
CA PHE A 74 -7.60 -11.17 33.72
C PHE A 74 -7.62 -12.58 34.31
N CYS A 75 -8.15 -13.55 33.58
CA CYS A 75 -8.24 -14.94 34.02
C CYS A 75 -8.46 -15.89 32.85
N SER A 76 -8.19 -17.19 33.06
CA SER A 76 -8.40 -18.25 32.09
C SER A 76 -8.99 -19.50 32.74
N SER A 77 -9.58 -20.40 31.94
CA SER A 77 -9.89 -21.76 32.35
C SER A 77 -8.62 -22.60 32.53
N ASP A 78 -8.71 -23.69 33.28
CA ASP A 78 -7.58 -24.60 33.55
C ASP A 78 -6.98 -25.21 32.27
N ASP A 79 -7.80 -25.42 31.25
CA ASP A 79 -7.39 -25.93 29.93
C ASP A 79 -6.94 -24.84 28.95
N PHE A 80 -6.95 -23.57 29.38
CA PHE A 80 -6.61 -22.36 28.61
C PHE A 80 -7.46 -22.10 27.36
N ARG A 81 -8.54 -22.87 27.12
CA ARG A 81 -9.41 -22.68 25.96
C ARG A 81 -10.33 -21.47 26.08
N TYR A 82 -10.53 -20.99 27.30
CA TYR A 82 -11.37 -19.84 27.60
C TYR A 82 -10.59 -18.86 28.45
N TYR A 83 -10.70 -17.57 28.14
CA TYR A 83 -10.10 -16.53 28.96
C TYR A 83 -10.89 -15.22 28.85
N LEU A 84 -10.78 -14.37 29.87
CA LEU A 84 -11.33 -13.02 29.86
C LEU A 84 -10.20 -12.01 29.69
N GLN A 85 -10.39 -11.09 28.76
CA GLN A 85 -9.46 -10.01 28.50
C GLN A 85 -10.17 -8.65 28.53
N GLU A 86 -9.35 -7.60 28.54
CA GLU A 86 -9.78 -6.21 28.46
C GLU A 86 -10.57 -5.92 27.18
N ASP A 87 -11.67 -5.18 27.32
CA ASP A 87 -12.37 -4.58 26.20
C ASP A 87 -11.67 -3.27 25.79
N LEU A 88 -11.18 -3.24 24.55
CA LEU A 88 -10.53 -2.09 23.94
C LEU A 88 -11.48 -1.26 23.09
N GLY A 89 -12.77 -1.61 23.03
CA GLY A 89 -13.80 -0.97 22.21
C GLY A 89 -14.00 -1.65 20.86
N ASP A 90 -14.55 -0.93 19.89
CA ASP A 90 -14.87 -1.45 18.54
C ASP A 90 -14.06 -0.77 17.42
N THR A 91 -13.24 0.22 17.76
CA THR A 91 -12.56 1.06 16.79
C THR A 91 -11.23 0.44 16.37
N LEU A 92 -11.16 -0.06 15.13
CA LEU A 92 -9.92 -0.50 14.50
C LEU A 92 -9.26 0.65 13.74
N LEU A 93 -7.92 0.73 13.79
CA LEU A 93 -7.14 1.68 12.99
C LEU A 93 -7.48 1.56 11.50
N PHE A 94 -7.67 0.35 10.98
CA PHE A 94 -8.09 0.10 9.59
C PHE A 94 -9.38 0.81 9.19
N ASN A 95 -10.33 0.92 10.12
CA ASN A 95 -11.60 1.63 9.93
C ASN A 95 -11.43 3.13 10.11
N THR A 96 -10.62 3.56 11.10
CA THR A 96 -10.33 4.98 11.34
C THR A 96 -9.67 5.65 10.14
N ILE A 97 -8.83 4.92 9.39
CA ILE A 97 -8.15 5.44 8.20
C ILE A 97 -8.91 5.16 6.88
N GLU A 98 -10.19 4.80 6.93
CA GLU A 98 -10.93 4.33 5.76
C GLU A 98 -11.01 5.40 4.65
N LYS A 99 -11.15 6.68 5.02
CA LYS A 99 -11.25 7.79 4.07
C LYS A 99 -9.95 7.92 3.27
N GLY A 100 -8.81 7.89 3.93
CA GLY A 100 -7.50 7.86 3.31
C GLY A 100 -7.27 6.64 2.42
N ARG A 101 -7.64 5.44 2.90
CA ARG A 101 -7.50 4.21 2.09
C ARG A 101 -8.35 4.21 0.83
N LYS A 102 -9.56 4.77 0.88
CA LYS A 102 -10.47 4.83 -0.29
C LYS A 102 -10.05 5.91 -1.29
N SER A 103 -9.55 7.05 -0.81
CA SER A 103 -9.22 8.23 -1.63
C SER A 103 -7.73 8.35 -2.00
N CYS A 104 -6.86 7.54 -1.40
CA CYS A 104 -5.41 7.71 -1.37
C CYS A 104 -4.95 9.07 -0.80
N VAL A 105 -5.81 9.77 -0.06
CA VAL A 105 -5.52 11.07 0.59
C VAL A 105 -5.85 10.97 2.07
N PHE A 106 -4.80 10.84 2.88
CA PHE A 106 -4.90 10.75 4.32
C PHE A 106 -4.93 12.16 4.92
N ASP A 107 -5.92 12.42 5.77
CA ASP A 107 -5.95 13.66 6.54
C ASP A 107 -5.01 13.61 7.76
N GLU A 108 -4.89 14.74 8.45
CA GLU A 108 -3.91 14.90 9.53
C GLU A 108 -4.22 14.01 10.74
N GLU A 109 -5.48 13.67 11.01
CA GLU A 109 -5.83 12.76 12.10
C GLU A 109 -5.47 11.32 11.74
N GLU A 110 -5.79 10.88 10.52
CA GLU A 110 -5.42 9.56 10.02
C GLU A 110 -3.90 9.36 10.03
N LYS A 111 -3.16 10.36 9.52
CA LYS A 111 -1.69 10.37 9.56
C LYS A 111 -1.19 10.30 11.00
N ARG A 112 -1.69 11.16 11.90
CA ARG A 112 -1.27 11.19 13.31
C ARG A 112 -1.36 9.80 13.95
N LEU A 113 -2.45 9.07 13.70
CA LEU A 113 -2.61 7.70 14.23
C LEU A 113 -1.62 6.72 13.59
N LEU A 114 -1.39 6.79 12.28
CA LEU A 114 -0.39 5.96 11.59
C LEU A 114 1.03 6.21 12.12
N HIS A 115 1.41 7.47 12.29
CA HIS A 115 2.69 7.89 12.87
C HIS A 115 2.84 7.37 14.31
N LYS A 116 1.80 7.52 15.16
CA LYS A 116 1.81 6.94 16.52
C LYS A 116 1.97 5.42 16.50
N THR A 117 1.23 4.72 15.65
CA THR A 117 1.29 3.26 15.54
C THR A 117 2.68 2.78 15.13
N ILE A 118 3.27 3.35 14.09
CA ILE A 118 4.57 2.88 13.60
C ILE A 118 5.71 3.22 14.56
N ARG A 119 5.64 4.36 15.27
CA ARG A 119 6.64 4.74 16.30
C ARG A 119 6.59 3.86 17.55
N LEU A 120 5.47 3.19 17.82
CA LEU A 120 5.35 2.23 18.92
C LEU A 120 5.87 0.83 18.56
N LEU A 121 6.02 0.52 17.26
CA LEU A 121 6.50 -0.79 16.81
C LEU A 121 7.90 -1.14 17.36
N PRO A 122 8.92 -0.25 17.31
CA PRO A 122 10.22 -0.54 17.92
C PRO A 122 10.15 -0.85 19.42
N LYS A 123 9.21 -0.24 20.15
CA LYS A 123 9.05 -0.48 21.60
C LYS A 123 8.60 -1.92 21.86
N ILE A 124 7.61 -2.42 21.13
CA ILE A 124 7.18 -3.83 21.28
C ILE A 124 8.26 -4.80 20.76
N GLN A 125 8.99 -4.44 19.70
CA GLN A 125 10.06 -5.27 19.15
C GLN A 125 11.28 -5.40 20.07
N CYS A 126 11.68 -4.31 20.72
CA CYS A 126 12.90 -4.26 21.54
C CYS A 126 12.57 -4.46 23.03
N VAL A 127 11.77 -3.58 23.62
CA VAL A 127 11.41 -3.65 25.05
C VAL A 127 10.56 -4.89 25.34
N GLY A 128 9.67 -5.25 24.40
CA GLY A 128 8.89 -6.48 24.51
C GLY A 128 9.74 -7.76 24.51
N ALA A 129 10.92 -7.73 23.89
CA ALA A 129 11.83 -8.89 23.87
C ALA A 129 12.69 -9.02 25.13
N GLU A 130 12.81 -7.96 25.94
CA GLU A 130 13.62 -7.99 27.17
C GLU A 130 13.05 -8.96 28.20
N GLY A 131 13.80 -10.02 28.52
CA GLY A 131 13.37 -11.06 29.46
C GLY A 131 12.25 -11.95 28.93
N PHE A 132 11.95 -11.89 27.63
CA PHE A 132 10.92 -12.70 26.99
C PHE A 132 11.43 -14.13 26.74
N ASP A 133 10.64 -15.14 27.12
CA ASP A 133 10.90 -16.55 26.87
C ASP A 133 10.25 -16.99 25.54
N PHE A 134 11.06 -16.95 24.48
CA PHE A 134 10.62 -17.33 23.14
C PHE A 134 10.20 -18.80 23.00
N ASN A 135 10.55 -19.69 23.96
CA ASN A 135 10.08 -21.07 23.92
C ASN A 135 8.57 -21.20 24.18
N ARG A 136 7.93 -20.14 24.69
CA ARG A 136 6.48 -20.07 24.88
C ARG A 136 5.72 -19.58 23.65
N CYS A 137 6.40 -19.19 22.58
CA CYS A 137 5.76 -18.81 21.32
C CYS A 137 5.18 -20.03 20.59
N TYR A 138 4.11 -19.80 19.86
CA TYR A 138 3.45 -20.81 19.04
C TYR A 138 3.20 -20.28 17.61
N PRO A 139 3.29 -21.11 16.55
CA PRO A 139 3.74 -22.51 16.53
C PRO A 139 5.26 -22.69 16.54
N GLN A 140 6.04 -21.60 16.50
CA GLN A 140 7.51 -21.64 16.45
C GLN A 140 8.07 -20.54 17.35
N SER A 141 9.18 -20.83 18.01
CA SER A 141 9.91 -19.89 18.87
C SER A 141 10.64 -18.80 18.11
N GLU A 142 11.02 -19.07 16.87
CA GLU A 142 11.84 -18.16 16.07
C GLU A 142 11.48 -18.20 14.58
N PHE A 143 11.87 -17.13 13.89
CA PHE A 143 11.90 -17.04 12.45
C PHE A 143 13.04 -17.90 11.91
N ASN A 144 12.69 -18.95 11.17
CA ASN A 144 13.63 -19.95 10.71
C ASN A 144 13.40 -20.35 9.25
N GLN A 145 14.39 -21.03 8.68
CA GLN A 145 14.39 -21.50 7.29
C GLN A 145 13.13 -22.31 6.95
N ARG A 146 12.71 -23.22 7.83
CA ARG A 146 11.53 -24.06 7.61
C ARG A 146 10.27 -23.22 7.42
N SER A 147 10.08 -22.22 8.28
CA SER A 147 8.93 -21.31 8.20
C SER A 147 8.95 -20.46 6.92
N ILE A 148 10.12 -19.99 6.50
CA ILE A 148 10.30 -19.22 5.26
C ILE A 148 9.94 -20.07 4.04
N LEU A 149 10.49 -21.29 3.97
CA LEU A 149 10.25 -22.19 2.85
C LEU A 149 8.79 -22.65 2.77
N TRP A 150 8.11 -22.85 3.91
CA TRP A 150 6.67 -23.12 3.90
C TRP A 150 5.87 -21.98 3.27
N ASP A 151 6.18 -20.74 3.65
CA ASP A 151 5.53 -19.55 3.13
C ASP A 151 5.80 -19.34 1.63
N LEU A 152 7.03 -19.61 1.17
CA LEU A 152 7.38 -19.55 -0.25
C LEU A 152 6.74 -20.69 -1.06
N ASN A 153 6.66 -21.90 -0.50
CA ASN A 153 5.95 -23.01 -1.12
C ASN A 153 4.45 -22.77 -1.20
N TYR A 154 3.88 -22.11 -0.19
CA TYR A 154 2.49 -21.70 -0.21
C TYR A 154 2.21 -20.72 -1.37
N PHE A 155 3.11 -19.77 -1.63
CA PHE A 155 3.07 -18.95 -2.85
C PHE A 155 3.16 -19.80 -4.13
N LYS A 156 4.16 -20.70 -4.21
CA LYS A 156 4.40 -21.56 -5.38
C LYS A 156 3.16 -22.37 -5.74
N TYR A 157 2.59 -23.10 -4.78
CA TYR A 157 1.50 -24.05 -5.03
C TYR A 157 0.12 -23.42 -5.04
N CYS A 158 -0.16 -22.46 -4.16
CA CYS A 158 -1.51 -21.90 -4.04
C CYS A 158 -1.77 -20.71 -4.96
N PHE A 159 -0.73 -20.06 -5.47
CA PHE A 159 -0.88 -18.91 -6.36
C PHE A 159 -0.18 -19.14 -7.70
N LEU A 160 1.14 -19.30 -7.69
CA LEU A 160 1.93 -19.30 -8.93
C LEU A 160 1.51 -20.41 -9.90
N LYS A 161 1.39 -21.66 -9.44
CA LYS A 161 0.87 -22.76 -10.29
C LYS A 161 -0.53 -22.50 -10.84
N ALA A 162 -1.41 -21.90 -10.03
CA ALA A 162 -2.78 -21.59 -10.45
C ALA A 162 -2.84 -20.51 -11.55
N THR A 163 -1.81 -19.67 -11.68
CA THR A 163 -1.74 -18.65 -12.75
C THR A 163 -1.35 -19.20 -14.11
N GLY A 164 -0.87 -20.45 -14.20
CA GLY A 164 -0.41 -21.06 -15.45
C GLY A 164 0.94 -20.56 -15.98
N VAL A 165 1.69 -19.78 -15.19
CA VAL A 165 3.09 -19.44 -15.52
C VAL A 165 3.92 -20.71 -15.49
N ASP A 166 4.61 -21.00 -16.59
CA ASP A 166 5.56 -22.11 -16.68
C ASP A 166 6.88 -21.77 -15.98
N PHE A 167 7.40 -22.65 -15.12
CA PHE A 167 8.67 -22.50 -14.42
C PHE A 167 9.25 -23.86 -14.02
N GLN A 168 10.57 -23.90 -13.86
CA GLN A 168 11.34 -25.05 -13.39
C GLN A 168 11.37 -25.02 -11.86
N GLU A 169 10.78 -26.04 -11.23
CA GLU A 169 10.64 -26.08 -9.76
C GLU A 169 11.99 -26.08 -9.04
N ASN A 170 12.97 -26.84 -9.53
CA ASN A 170 14.30 -26.93 -8.94
C ASN A 170 15.01 -25.56 -8.91
N LEU A 171 15.01 -24.82 -10.02
CA LEU A 171 15.65 -23.50 -10.08
C LEU A 171 14.94 -22.47 -9.19
N LEU A 172 13.61 -22.57 -9.07
CA LEU A 172 12.85 -21.70 -8.18
C LEU A 172 13.12 -22.03 -6.70
N GLU A 173 13.24 -23.31 -6.36
CA GLU A 173 13.57 -23.76 -5.01
C GLU A 173 14.99 -23.39 -4.60
N ASP A 174 15.96 -23.46 -5.52
CA ASP A 174 17.33 -22.96 -5.28
C ASP A 174 17.31 -21.47 -4.89
N ASP A 175 16.49 -20.66 -5.58
CA ASP A 175 16.35 -19.24 -5.29
C ASP A 175 15.53 -18.96 -4.03
N PHE A 176 14.53 -19.80 -3.69
CA PHE A 176 13.87 -19.75 -2.39
C PHE A 176 14.84 -20.03 -1.24
N GLN A 177 15.76 -20.98 -1.43
CA GLN A 177 16.81 -21.27 -0.46
C GLN A 177 17.77 -20.09 -0.30
N LYS A 178 18.18 -19.44 -1.40
CA LYS A 178 18.99 -18.21 -1.35
C LYS A 178 18.26 -17.08 -0.64
N MET A 179 16.98 -16.85 -0.93
CA MET A 179 16.16 -15.86 -0.23
C MET A 179 16.10 -16.15 1.27
N SER A 180 15.88 -17.41 1.66
CA SER A 180 15.92 -17.81 3.08
C SER A 180 17.26 -17.48 3.73
N ASN A 181 18.39 -17.75 3.05
CA ASN A 181 19.71 -17.43 3.58
C ASN A 181 19.91 -15.93 3.75
N VAL A 182 19.39 -15.09 2.84
CA VAL A 182 19.44 -13.62 2.95
C VAL A 182 18.61 -13.14 4.15
N LEU A 183 17.36 -13.62 4.29
CA LEU A 183 16.45 -13.19 5.36
C LEU A 183 16.94 -13.61 6.76
N LEU A 184 17.73 -14.68 6.88
CA LEU A 184 18.29 -15.17 8.14
C LEU A 184 19.64 -14.56 8.52
N LYS A 185 20.18 -13.62 7.71
CA LYS A 185 21.41 -12.89 8.07
C LYS A 185 21.23 -12.00 9.29
N ASP A 186 20.01 -11.51 9.52
CA ASP A 186 19.70 -10.73 10.72
C ASP A 186 19.44 -11.67 11.89
N THR A 187 20.31 -11.59 12.91
CA THR A 187 20.25 -12.39 14.13
C THR A 187 19.76 -11.58 15.33
N SER A 188 19.05 -10.47 15.11
CA SER A 188 18.54 -9.60 16.18
C SER A 188 17.65 -10.37 17.16
N ASN A 189 17.85 -10.10 18.45
CA ASN A 189 17.03 -10.66 19.52
C ASN A 189 15.75 -9.83 19.75
N THR A 190 15.01 -9.57 18.68
CA THR A 190 13.79 -8.76 18.71
C THR A 190 12.54 -9.63 18.63
N PHE A 191 11.44 -9.12 19.17
CA PHE A 191 10.12 -9.73 19.03
C PHE A 191 9.51 -9.32 17.69
N MET A 192 9.39 -10.28 16.77
CA MET A 192 8.71 -10.11 15.49
C MET A 192 7.22 -10.43 15.66
N TYR A 193 6.37 -9.42 15.48
CA TYR A 193 4.91 -9.50 15.65
C TYR A 193 4.24 -10.42 14.61
N ARG A 194 4.80 -10.48 13.40
CA ARG A 194 4.34 -11.22 12.22
C ARG A 194 3.11 -10.62 11.55
N ASP A 195 1.98 -10.45 12.23
CA ASP A 195 0.77 -9.85 11.64
C ASP A 195 0.54 -8.39 12.06
N PHE A 196 1.61 -7.58 12.09
CA PHE A 196 1.51 -6.15 12.41
C PHE A 196 0.85 -5.37 11.27
N GLN A 197 -0.47 -5.20 11.35
CA GLN A 197 -1.32 -4.65 10.30
C GLN A 197 -2.39 -3.75 10.91
N SER A 198 -2.94 -2.79 10.14
CA SER A 198 -3.87 -1.80 10.71
C SER A 198 -5.19 -2.40 11.19
N ARG A 199 -5.54 -3.61 10.77
CA ARG A 199 -6.69 -4.36 11.30
C ARG A 199 -6.44 -4.99 12.68
N ASN A 200 -5.17 -5.10 13.07
CA ASN A 200 -4.72 -5.68 14.34
C ASN A 200 -4.27 -4.59 15.33
N VAL A 201 -4.72 -3.35 15.09
CA VAL A 201 -4.49 -2.20 15.95
C VAL A 201 -5.86 -1.60 16.29
N MET A 202 -6.19 -1.54 17.58
CA MET A 202 -7.39 -0.90 18.10
C MET A 202 -7.06 0.53 18.55
N ILE A 203 -8.03 1.44 18.47
CA ILE A 203 -7.89 2.81 18.95
C ILE A 203 -8.74 2.97 20.21
N LYS A 204 -8.07 3.17 21.35
CA LYS A 204 -8.72 3.41 22.65
C LYS A 204 -8.22 4.74 23.19
N ASN A 205 -9.13 5.66 23.48
CA ASN A 205 -8.83 7.02 23.96
C ASN A 205 -7.84 7.78 23.05
N GLY A 206 -7.92 7.59 21.73
CA GLY A 206 -7.04 8.25 20.76
C GLY A 206 -5.61 7.70 20.66
N GLU A 207 -5.34 6.57 21.35
CA GLU A 207 -4.07 5.86 21.33
C GLU A 207 -4.20 4.46 20.70
N PRO A 208 -3.18 3.97 20.00
CA PRO A 208 -3.18 2.64 19.40
C PRO A 208 -2.84 1.54 20.42
N TRP A 209 -3.57 0.44 20.35
CA TRP A 209 -3.42 -0.78 21.15
C TRP A 209 -3.30 -1.99 20.24
N PHE A 210 -2.44 -2.93 20.59
CA PHE A 210 -2.04 -4.05 19.75
C PHE A 210 -2.78 -5.33 20.15
N ILE A 211 -3.34 -6.01 19.15
CA ILE A 211 -4.07 -7.29 19.31
C ILE A 211 -3.58 -8.31 18.27
N ASP A 212 -3.91 -9.58 18.44
CA ASP A 212 -3.55 -10.64 17.48
C ASP A 212 -2.01 -10.87 17.35
N PHE A 213 -1.28 -10.71 18.45
CA PHE A 213 0.19 -10.90 18.53
C PHE A 213 0.65 -12.33 18.84
N GLN A 214 -0.27 -13.28 19.04
CA GLN A 214 0.07 -14.65 19.47
C GLN A 214 0.90 -15.46 18.47
N GLY A 215 0.90 -15.05 17.19
CA GLY A 215 1.78 -15.63 16.18
C GLY A 215 3.23 -15.11 16.23
N GLY A 216 3.48 -14.12 17.09
CA GLY A 216 4.77 -13.47 17.25
C GLY A 216 5.84 -14.37 17.84
N ARG A 217 7.10 -14.07 17.52
CA ARG A 217 8.25 -14.94 17.77
C ARG A 217 9.55 -14.16 17.72
N LYS A 218 10.68 -14.80 18.01
CA LYS A 218 11.99 -14.20 17.79
C LYS A 218 12.22 -13.96 16.32
N GLY A 219 12.62 -12.76 15.91
CA GLY A 219 12.90 -12.51 14.51
C GLY A 219 13.27 -11.07 14.19
N PRO A 220 13.59 -10.82 12.90
CA PRO A 220 14.08 -9.53 12.44
C PRO A 220 13.00 -8.46 12.43
N VAL A 221 13.40 -7.22 12.69
CA VAL A 221 12.48 -6.08 12.81
C VAL A 221 11.80 -5.68 11.49
N TYR A 222 12.45 -5.96 10.36
CA TYR A 222 12.01 -5.58 9.02
C TYR A 222 10.67 -6.21 8.63
N TYR A 223 10.37 -7.40 9.16
CA TYR A 223 9.17 -8.15 8.77
C TYR A 223 7.89 -7.39 9.11
N ASP A 224 7.82 -6.80 10.30
CA ASP A 224 6.64 -6.08 10.77
C ASP A 224 6.48 -4.73 10.06
N VAL A 225 7.59 -4.07 9.74
CA VAL A 225 7.62 -2.85 8.93
C VAL A 225 7.06 -3.14 7.53
N ALA A 226 7.53 -4.21 6.89
CA ALA A 226 7.01 -4.65 5.60
C ALA A 226 5.52 -5.02 5.68
N SER A 227 5.11 -5.76 6.73
CA SER A 227 3.71 -6.13 6.99
C SER A 227 2.79 -4.93 7.12
N PHE A 228 3.25 -3.82 7.71
CA PHE A 228 2.45 -2.63 7.93
C PHE A 228 2.45 -1.66 6.74
N LEU A 229 3.61 -1.39 6.14
CA LEU A 229 3.75 -0.33 5.14
C LEU A 229 3.33 -0.77 3.71
N TRP A 230 3.42 -2.06 3.40
CA TRP A 230 3.05 -2.62 2.08
C TRP A 230 1.72 -3.41 2.10
N GLN A 231 0.81 -3.05 3.00
CA GLN A 231 -0.54 -3.62 3.03
C GLN A 231 -1.32 -3.25 1.76
N ALA A 232 -1.63 -4.24 0.90
CA ALA A 232 -2.34 -4.01 -0.35
C ALA A 232 -3.68 -3.27 -0.19
N LYS A 233 -4.44 -3.57 0.88
CA LYS A 233 -5.73 -2.93 1.17
C LYS A 233 -5.62 -1.54 1.81
N ALA A 234 -4.45 -1.17 2.30
CA ALA A 234 -4.23 0.12 2.94
C ALA A 234 -3.87 1.23 1.94
N LYS A 235 -3.36 0.88 0.75
CA LYS A 235 -3.09 1.82 -0.34
C LYS A 235 -2.31 3.07 0.10
N TYR A 236 -1.31 2.90 0.98
CA TYR A 236 -0.46 4.01 1.39
C TYR A 236 0.34 4.53 0.19
N PRO A 237 0.20 5.82 -0.17
CA PRO A 237 1.01 6.46 -1.20
C PRO A 237 2.49 6.40 -0.85
N SER A 238 3.36 6.49 -1.86
CA SER A 238 4.82 6.46 -1.67
C SER A 238 5.32 7.52 -0.69
N GLY A 239 4.79 8.75 -0.76
CA GLY A 239 5.13 9.84 0.16
C GLY A 239 4.86 9.48 1.63
N LEU A 240 3.63 9.10 1.94
CA LEU A 240 3.24 8.68 3.30
C LEU A 240 4.04 7.46 3.77
N ARG A 241 4.32 6.50 2.86
CA ARG A 241 5.12 5.32 3.21
C ARG A 241 6.53 5.71 3.64
N ASN A 242 7.16 6.64 2.91
CA ASN A 242 8.50 7.13 3.24
C ASN A 242 8.50 7.91 4.57
N GLU A 243 7.50 8.77 4.78
CA GLU A 243 7.32 9.49 6.05
C GLU A 243 7.22 8.52 7.25
N LEU A 244 6.35 7.50 7.16
CA LEU A 244 6.19 6.50 8.22
C LEU A 244 7.44 5.63 8.44
N LEU A 245 8.19 5.37 7.37
CA LEU A 245 9.44 4.60 7.44
C LEU A 245 10.56 5.39 8.13
N GLU A 246 10.64 6.69 7.88
CA GLU A 246 11.57 7.58 8.57
C GLU A 246 11.23 7.69 10.05
N ASP A 247 9.95 7.83 10.38
CA ASP A 247 9.46 7.79 11.76
C ASP A 247 9.78 6.49 12.49
N TYR A 248 9.66 5.36 11.80
CA TYR A 248 10.04 4.07 12.34
C TYR A 248 11.53 4.01 12.66
N MET A 249 12.39 4.41 11.71
CA MET A 249 13.84 4.37 11.89
C MET A 249 14.29 5.33 12.99
N ASP A 250 13.71 6.52 13.07
CA ASP A 250 13.95 7.47 14.17
C ASP A 250 13.61 6.84 15.53
N ALA A 251 12.41 6.25 15.65
CA ALA A 251 11.99 5.60 16.89
C ALA A 251 12.88 4.38 17.25
N LEU A 252 13.28 3.57 16.25
CA LEU A 252 14.15 2.42 16.43
C LEU A 252 15.57 2.81 16.84
N GLY A 253 16.04 3.99 16.42
CA GLY A 253 17.36 4.53 16.76
C GLY A 253 17.62 4.67 18.27
N ASN A 254 16.55 4.73 19.07
CA ASN A 254 16.64 4.75 20.54
C ASN A 254 17.04 3.40 21.15
N TYR A 255 16.95 2.31 20.39
CA TYR A 255 17.20 0.94 20.88
C TYR A 255 18.40 0.29 20.21
N MET A 256 18.71 0.67 18.96
CA MET A 256 19.82 0.11 18.20
C MET A 256 20.37 1.10 17.17
N ARG A 257 21.64 0.90 16.81
CA ARG A 257 22.28 1.68 15.75
C ARG A 257 21.72 1.29 14.38
N ILE A 258 21.33 2.28 13.58
CA ILE A 258 20.77 2.09 12.24
C ILE A 258 21.68 2.75 11.22
N GLU A 259 22.05 2.01 10.18
CA GLU A 259 22.61 2.56 8.96
C GLU A 259 21.49 2.57 7.90
N LYS A 260 21.04 3.75 7.47
CA LYS A 260 19.84 3.91 6.62
C LYS A 260 19.94 3.09 5.33
N ASP A 261 21.08 3.13 4.64
CA ASP A 261 21.26 2.42 3.37
C ASP A 261 21.24 0.90 3.55
N TYR A 262 21.88 0.40 4.61
CA TYR A 262 21.82 -1.02 4.96
C TYR A 262 20.40 -1.45 5.33
N PHE A 263 19.70 -0.65 6.16
CA PHE A 263 18.33 -0.92 6.58
C PHE A 263 17.40 -1.05 5.37
N MET A 264 17.49 -0.11 4.42
CA MET A 264 16.69 -0.14 3.19
C MET A 264 17.04 -1.36 2.30
N LYS A 265 18.33 -1.70 2.19
CA LYS A 265 18.78 -2.90 1.46
C LYS A 265 18.25 -4.20 2.07
N GLN A 266 18.17 -4.29 3.40
CA GLN A 266 17.58 -5.47 4.05
C GLN A 266 16.05 -5.47 3.88
N LEU A 267 15.40 -4.33 4.15
CA LEU A 267 13.94 -4.20 4.11
C LEU A 267 13.35 -4.64 2.77
N LYS A 268 13.98 -4.30 1.63
CA LYS A 268 13.44 -4.71 0.31
C LYS A 268 13.25 -6.23 0.17
N HIS A 269 14.12 -7.04 0.78
CA HIS A 269 13.99 -8.51 0.75
C HIS A 269 12.77 -8.98 1.57
N PHE A 270 12.54 -8.36 2.73
CA PHE A 270 11.35 -8.63 3.54
C PHE A 270 10.07 -8.19 2.86
N VAL A 271 10.08 -7.04 2.17
CA VAL A 271 8.92 -6.55 1.42
C VAL A 271 8.58 -7.51 0.26
N LEU A 272 9.58 -7.99 -0.47
CA LEU A 272 9.36 -9.00 -1.50
C LEU A 272 8.80 -10.29 -0.89
N PHE A 273 9.44 -10.82 0.16
CA PHE A 273 8.99 -12.03 0.84
C PHE A 273 7.54 -11.94 1.35
N ARG A 274 7.18 -10.82 1.99
CA ARG A 274 5.79 -10.55 2.44
C ARG A 274 4.82 -10.49 1.27
N THR A 275 5.23 -9.89 0.15
CA THR A 275 4.40 -9.82 -1.06
C THR A 275 4.09 -11.21 -1.60
N LEU A 276 5.09 -12.11 -1.65
CA LEU A 276 4.89 -13.51 -2.06
C LEU A 276 3.96 -14.26 -1.11
N GLN A 277 4.15 -14.12 0.21
CA GLN A 277 3.26 -14.69 1.23
C GLN A 277 1.80 -14.25 1.04
N VAL A 278 1.57 -12.95 0.82
CA VAL A 278 0.23 -12.39 0.60
C VAL A 278 -0.39 -12.96 -0.69
N LEU A 279 0.37 -13.05 -1.77
CA LEU A 279 -0.09 -13.68 -3.02
C LEU A 279 -0.45 -15.15 -2.80
N GLY A 280 0.35 -15.91 -2.05
CA GLY A 280 0.03 -17.29 -1.67
C GLY A 280 -1.30 -17.40 -0.90
N ALA A 281 -1.52 -16.53 0.08
CA ALA A 281 -2.77 -16.48 0.85
C ALA A 281 -3.98 -16.08 0.00
N TYR A 282 -3.82 -15.14 -0.93
CA TYR A 282 -4.87 -14.75 -1.86
C TYR A 282 -5.19 -15.87 -2.84
N GLY A 283 -4.17 -16.59 -3.32
CA GLY A 283 -4.34 -17.74 -4.18
C GLY A 283 -5.10 -18.87 -3.48
N PHE A 284 -4.70 -19.23 -2.25
CA PHE A 284 -5.40 -20.25 -1.48
C PHE A 284 -6.85 -19.86 -1.18
N ARG A 285 -7.08 -18.71 -0.54
CA ARG A 285 -8.44 -18.31 -0.14
C ARG A 285 -9.33 -17.97 -1.34
N GLY A 286 -8.74 -17.44 -2.40
CA GLY A 286 -9.44 -17.07 -3.61
C GLY A 286 -9.77 -18.28 -4.48
N TYR A 287 -8.76 -19.04 -4.92
CA TYR A 287 -8.94 -20.15 -5.85
C TYR A 287 -9.45 -21.43 -5.17
N PHE A 288 -8.98 -21.76 -3.96
CA PHE A 288 -9.33 -23.00 -3.28
C PHE A 288 -10.56 -22.84 -2.37
N GLU A 289 -10.60 -21.81 -1.51
CA GLU A 289 -11.76 -21.55 -0.63
C GLU A 289 -12.90 -20.78 -1.34
N LYS A 290 -12.71 -20.39 -2.60
CA LYS A 290 -13.70 -19.68 -3.44
C LYS A 290 -14.23 -18.38 -2.81
N LYS A 291 -13.36 -17.63 -2.12
CA LYS A 291 -13.72 -16.33 -1.50
C LYS A 291 -13.37 -15.16 -2.46
N PRO A 292 -14.36 -14.54 -3.14
CA PRO A 292 -14.08 -13.62 -4.26
C PRO A 292 -13.30 -12.36 -3.89
N HIS A 293 -13.49 -11.85 -2.68
CA HIS A 293 -12.82 -10.63 -2.20
C HIS A 293 -11.29 -10.77 -2.06
N PHE A 294 -10.76 -12.00 -1.98
CA PHE A 294 -9.31 -12.24 -2.03
C PHE A 294 -8.77 -12.10 -3.45
N ILE A 295 -9.49 -12.61 -4.46
CA ILE A 295 -9.12 -12.45 -5.87
C ILE A 295 -9.13 -10.98 -6.28
N GLN A 296 -10.11 -10.20 -5.81
CA GLN A 296 -10.16 -8.74 -6.02
C GLN A 296 -8.96 -7.98 -5.44
N SER A 297 -8.21 -8.60 -4.52
CA SER A 297 -7.02 -7.99 -3.92
C SER A 297 -5.72 -8.32 -4.67
N VAL A 298 -5.75 -9.32 -5.57
CA VAL A 298 -4.57 -9.77 -6.35
C VAL A 298 -3.98 -8.65 -7.23
N PRO A 299 -4.76 -7.84 -7.97
CA PRO A 299 -4.20 -6.79 -8.82
C PRO A 299 -3.33 -5.79 -8.05
N PHE A 300 -3.72 -5.41 -6.84
CA PHE A 300 -2.93 -4.50 -5.99
C PHE A 300 -1.61 -5.14 -5.54
N ALA A 301 -1.63 -6.44 -5.20
CA ALA A 301 -0.41 -7.16 -4.82
C ALA A 301 0.53 -7.35 -6.02
N ILE A 302 0.00 -7.60 -7.22
CA ILE A 302 0.78 -7.66 -8.46
C ILE A 302 1.39 -6.29 -8.80
N GLU A 303 0.67 -5.19 -8.58
CA GLU A 303 1.24 -3.85 -8.79
C GLU A 303 2.37 -3.53 -7.80
N ASN A 304 2.20 -3.86 -6.52
CA ASN A 304 3.30 -3.79 -5.56
C ASN A 304 4.51 -4.61 -6.01
N LEU A 305 4.27 -5.82 -6.51
CA LEU A 305 5.32 -6.68 -7.04
C LEU A 305 6.03 -6.04 -8.25
N ARG A 306 5.31 -5.38 -9.17
CA ARG A 306 5.92 -4.64 -10.29
C ARG A 306 6.85 -3.54 -9.81
N GLN A 307 6.40 -2.74 -8.85
CA GLN A 307 7.23 -1.66 -8.30
C GLN A 307 8.48 -2.22 -7.62
N LEU A 308 8.38 -3.34 -6.91
CA LEU A 308 9.54 -3.99 -6.28
C LEU A 308 10.54 -4.54 -7.29
N LEU A 309 10.08 -5.06 -8.43
CA LEU A 309 10.92 -5.63 -9.48
C LEU A 309 11.60 -4.56 -10.36
N LYS A 310 11.37 -3.26 -10.09
CA LYS A 310 12.21 -2.19 -10.66
C LYS A 310 13.61 -2.18 -10.04
N ASP A 311 13.73 -2.68 -8.81
CA ASP A 311 15.01 -2.88 -8.14
C ASP A 311 15.57 -4.27 -8.46
N ASP A 312 16.89 -4.37 -8.53
CA ASP A 312 17.58 -5.64 -8.73
C ASP A 312 17.64 -6.49 -7.45
N TYR A 313 17.48 -7.80 -7.65
CA TYR A 313 17.75 -8.83 -6.65
C TYR A 313 18.69 -9.90 -7.22
N PRO A 314 20.00 -9.60 -7.31
CA PRO A 314 20.98 -10.50 -7.92
C PRO A 314 21.10 -11.85 -7.19
N GLU A 315 20.64 -11.95 -5.94
CA GLU A 315 20.69 -13.17 -5.15
C GLU A 315 19.74 -14.26 -5.64
N TYR A 316 18.65 -13.91 -6.35
CA TYR A 316 17.64 -14.86 -6.83
C TYR A 316 17.12 -14.49 -8.24
N PRO A 317 17.98 -14.61 -9.27
CA PRO A 317 17.68 -14.16 -10.62
C PRO A 317 16.57 -14.98 -11.29
N TYR A 318 16.44 -16.27 -10.98
CA TYR A 318 15.40 -17.12 -11.55
C TYR A 318 14.03 -16.75 -10.97
N LEU A 319 13.95 -16.51 -9.66
CA LEU A 319 12.75 -15.98 -9.02
C LEU A 319 12.32 -14.66 -9.67
N CYS A 320 13.23 -13.70 -9.85
CA CYS A 320 12.92 -12.43 -10.52
C CYS A 320 12.43 -12.62 -11.96
N HIS A 321 13.02 -13.55 -12.70
CA HIS A 321 12.55 -13.89 -14.05
C HIS A 321 11.10 -14.41 -14.04
N VAL A 322 10.79 -15.35 -13.15
CA VAL A 322 9.43 -15.92 -13.00
C VAL A 322 8.43 -14.85 -12.57
N LEU A 323 8.78 -14.03 -11.59
CA LEU A 323 7.92 -12.93 -11.12
C LEU A 323 7.71 -11.87 -12.21
N GLY A 324 8.73 -11.56 -13.01
CA GLY A 324 8.58 -10.65 -14.16
C GLY A 324 7.62 -11.20 -15.22
N ARG A 325 7.60 -12.51 -15.47
CA ARG A 325 6.59 -13.14 -16.35
C ARG A 325 5.19 -13.09 -15.73
N LEU A 326 5.09 -13.37 -14.44
CA LEU A 326 3.84 -13.31 -13.68
C LEU A 326 3.19 -11.93 -13.77
N THR A 327 3.95 -10.84 -13.57
CA THR A 327 3.39 -9.48 -13.60
C THR A 327 2.96 -9.02 -15.00
N ARG A 328 3.43 -9.68 -16.07
CA ARG A 328 3.09 -9.42 -17.47
C ARG A 328 1.97 -10.31 -18.04
N LEU A 329 1.37 -11.20 -17.24
CA LEU A 329 0.23 -11.99 -17.70
C LEU A 329 -0.95 -11.10 -18.10
N LYS A 330 -1.64 -11.46 -19.18
CA LYS A 330 -2.78 -10.68 -19.72
C LYS A 330 -3.85 -10.36 -18.67
N GLN A 331 -4.19 -11.35 -17.85
CA GLN A 331 -5.17 -11.22 -16.77
C GLN A 331 -4.80 -10.20 -15.69
N PHE A 332 -3.53 -9.80 -15.61
CA PHE A 332 -3.05 -8.75 -14.70
C PHE A 332 -2.59 -7.49 -15.45
N SER A 333 -2.40 -7.56 -16.77
CA SER A 333 -2.01 -6.41 -17.59
C SER A 333 -3.21 -5.55 -18.01
N ASP A 334 -4.41 -6.12 -18.14
CA ASP A 334 -5.59 -5.35 -18.51
C ASP A 334 -6.04 -4.37 -17.41
N ASP A 335 -5.82 -4.72 -16.13
CA ASP A 335 -5.97 -3.78 -15.01
C ASP A 335 -4.92 -2.66 -15.02
N MET A 336 -3.81 -2.78 -15.75
CA MET A 336 -2.86 -1.67 -15.89
C MET A 336 -3.53 -0.46 -16.57
N ARG A 337 -4.40 -0.68 -17.56
CA ARG A 337 -5.08 0.43 -18.27
C ARG A 337 -5.98 1.27 -17.36
N LYS A 338 -6.46 0.72 -16.24
CA LYS A 338 -7.30 1.46 -15.28
C LYS A 338 -6.53 2.46 -14.42
N TYR A 339 -5.21 2.31 -14.29
CA TYR A 339 -4.36 3.12 -13.41
C TYR A 339 -3.30 3.94 -14.15
N HIS A 340 -3.28 3.91 -15.49
CA HIS A 340 -2.43 4.81 -16.27
C HIS A 340 -3.16 6.12 -16.49
N LEU A 341 -2.49 7.23 -16.16
CA LEU A 341 -2.97 8.57 -16.46
C LEU A 341 -2.95 8.77 -17.98
N GLU A 342 -4.12 8.98 -18.57
CA GLU A 342 -4.27 9.50 -19.94
C GLU A 342 -4.42 11.02 -19.87
N VAL A 343 -3.57 11.75 -20.59
CA VAL A 343 -3.65 13.22 -20.67
C VAL A 343 -4.20 13.63 -22.03
N ARG A 344 -5.33 14.33 -22.06
CA ARG A 344 -5.90 14.90 -23.28
C ARG A 344 -5.45 16.34 -23.43
N ILE A 345 -4.79 16.66 -24.53
CA ILE A 345 -4.29 18.01 -24.80
C ILE A 345 -5.00 18.55 -26.02
N ILE A 346 -5.69 19.69 -25.88
CA ILE A 346 -6.57 20.23 -26.92
C ILE A 346 -6.18 21.67 -27.27
N SER A 347 -5.81 21.92 -28.53
CA SER A 347 -5.75 23.30 -29.03
C SER A 347 -7.11 23.72 -29.56
N PHE A 348 -7.55 24.94 -29.23
CA PHE A 348 -8.87 25.41 -29.59
C PHE A 348 -8.93 26.90 -29.94
N ALA A 349 -9.97 27.29 -30.69
CA ALA A 349 -10.33 28.68 -30.94
C ALA A 349 -11.34 29.18 -29.90
N TYR A 350 -11.06 30.29 -29.21
CA TYR A 350 -12.02 30.91 -28.28
C TYR A 350 -13.36 31.25 -28.94
N LYS A 351 -13.35 31.57 -30.24
CA LYS A 351 -14.57 31.82 -31.02
C LYS A 351 -15.53 30.62 -31.07
N LYS A 352 -15.02 29.39 -30.89
CA LYS A 352 -15.79 28.15 -30.88
C LYS A 352 -16.00 27.58 -29.47
N GLY A 353 -15.69 28.35 -28.42
CA GLY A 353 -15.86 27.96 -27.02
C GLY A 353 -14.75 27.04 -26.49
N ILE A 354 -14.67 26.93 -25.16
CA ILE A 354 -13.71 26.05 -24.47
C ILE A 354 -14.18 24.59 -24.60
N PRO A 355 -13.30 23.61 -24.90
CA PRO A 355 -13.66 22.19 -24.94
C PRO A 355 -14.22 21.68 -23.60
N ASN A 356 -15.24 20.83 -23.65
CA ASN A 356 -15.83 20.20 -22.46
C ASN A 356 -15.01 18.98 -21.99
N ASP A 357 -14.84 18.83 -20.68
CA ASP A 357 -14.29 17.62 -20.07
C ASP A 357 -15.38 16.58 -19.83
N THR A 358 -15.29 15.46 -20.54
CA THR A 358 -16.24 14.34 -20.46
C THR A 358 -15.79 13.24 -19.48
N SER A 359 -14.63 13.38 -18.83
CA SER A 359 -14.03 12.35 -17.98
C SER A 359 -14.55 12.33 -16.53
N GLY A 360 -15.43 13.26 -16.15
CA GLY A 360 -16.16 13.25 -14.87
C GLY A 360 -15.39 13.74 -13.65
N ASN A 361 -14.09 14.02 -13.76
CA ASN A 361 -13.28 14.62 -12.67
C ASN A 361 -13.36 16.16 -12.66
N GLY A 362 -14.00 16.79 -13.66
CA GLY A 362 -14.28 18.22 -13.71
C GLY A 362 -13.03 19.11 -13.65
N GLY A 363 -11.89 18.59 -14.11
CA GLY A 363 -10.59 19.15 -13.75
C GLY A 363 -9.59 19.12 -14.91
N GLY A 364 -8.83 20.21 -15.01
CA GLY A 364 -7.85 20.41 -16.06
C GLY A 364 -7.38 21.86 -16.10
N PHE A 365 -6.55 22.17 -17.08
CA PHE A 365 -6.05 23.52 -17.30
C PHE A 365 -6.58 24.10 -18.60
N VAL A 366 -6.88 25.39 -18.61
CA VAL A 366 -7.16 26.14 -19.83
C VAL A 366 -6.22 27.33 -19.86
N PHE A 367 -5.30 27.33 -20.82
CA PHE A 367 -4.29 28.37 -20.98
C PHE A 367 -4.66 29.28 -22.15
N ASP A 368 -4.72 30.59 -21.89
CA ASP A 368 -5.01 31.61 -22.91
C ASP A 368 -3.71 32.08 -23.59
N CYS A 369 -3.52 31.70 -24.85
CA CYS A 369 -2.36 32.08 -25.63
C CYS A 369 -2.53 33.45 -26.33
N ARG A 370 -3.64 34.17 -26.13
CA ARG A 370 -3.92 35.41 -26.89
C ARG A 370 -2.98 36.57 -26.57
N ALA A 371 -2.31 36.53 -25.42
CA ALA A 371 -1.33 37.53 -25.00
C ALA A 371 -0.04 37.49 -25.83
N ILE A 372 0.34 36.31 -26.36
CA ILE A 372 1.57 36.13 -27.14
C ILE A 372 1.43 36.78 -28.52
N ASN A 373 2.52 37.27 -29.11
CA ASN A 373 2.55 37.84 -30.44
C ASN A 373 1.83 36.97 -31.50
N ASN A 374 0.95 37.61 -32.29
CA ASN A 374 -0.03 36.91 -33.14
C ASN A 374 0.45 36.81 -34.60
N PRO A 375 0.85 35.62 -35.10
CA PRO A 375 1.31 35.45 -36.48
C PRO A 375 0.22 35.79 -37.50
N GLY A 376 -1.05 35.48 -37.21
CA GLY A 376 -2.19 35.74 -38.09
C GLY A 376 -2.52 37.22 -38.33
N LYS A 377 -1.71 38.17 -37.83
CA LYS A 377 -1.77 39.58 -38.26
C LYS A 377 -1.05 39.80 -39.59
N TYR A 378 -0.15 38.90 -39.99
CA TYR A 378 0.66 39.05 -41.19
C TYR A 378 0.20 38.03 -42.23
N GLU A 379 -0.16 38.53 -43.42
CA GLU A 379 -0.73 37.73 -44.51
C GLU A 379 0.14 36.52 -44.88
N ARG A 380 1.47 36.67 -44.80
CA ARG A 380 2.45 35.60 -45.04
C ARG A 380 2.33 34.39 -44.12
N TYR A 381 1.68 34.50 -42.95
CA TYR A 381 1.50 33.40 -41.99
C TYR A 381 0.10 32.79 -42.00
N ASN A 382 -0.85 33.35 -42.77
CA ASN A 382 -2.25 32.95 -42.71
C ASN A 382 -2.52 31.50 -43.15
N HIS A 383 -1.71 30.96 -44.04
CA HIS A 383 -1.85 29.59 -44.55
C HIS A 383 -1.07 28.55 -43.73
N PHE A 384 -0.23 28.99 -42.80
CA PHE A 384 0.56 28.12 -41.94
C PHE A 384 -0.13 27.87 -40.61
N THR A 385 0.28 26.84 -39.90
CA THR A 385 -0.19 26.44 -38.56
C THR A 385 0.93 26.59 -37.55
N GLY A 386 0.63 26.37 -36.27
CA GLY A 386 1.64 26.33 -35.22
C GLY A 386 2.67 25.20 -35.35
N LEU A 387 2.50 24.28 -36.31
CA LEU A 387 3.44 23.19 -36.57
C LEU A 387 4.43 23.53 -37.69
N ASP A 388 4.23 24.64 -38.40
CA ASP A 388 5.04 25.00 -39.56
C ASP A 388 6.22 25.90 -39.16
N GLU A 389 7.41 25.57 -39.68
CA GLU A 389 8.67 26.24 -39.39
C GLU A 389 8.61 27.79 -39.45
N PRO A 390 7.95 28.44 -40.44
CA PRO A 390 7.86 29.90 -40.49
C PRO A 390 7.10 30.50 -39.30
N VAL A 391 6.11 29.78 -38.76
CA VAL A 391 5.32 30.21 -37.60
C VAL A 391 6.06 29.89 -36.31
N ILE A 392 6.72 28.73 -36.23
CA ILE A 392 7.56 28.34 -35.08
C ILE A 392 8.60 29.42 -34.83
N ARG A 393 9.41 29.78 -35.84
CA ARG A 393 10.42 30.83 -35.71
C ARG A 393 9.83 32.16 -35.27
N PHE A 394 8.73 32.57 -35.90
CA PHE A 394 8.06 33.81 -35.54
C PHE A 394 7.64 33.84 -34.06
N LEU A 395 7.15 32.71 -33.53
CA LEU A 395 6.71 32.61 -32.13
C LEU A 395 7.90 32.56 -31.16
N GLU A 396 9.03 32.00 -31.58
CA GLU A 396 10.24 31.85 -30.75
C GLU A 396 11.17 33.07 -30.77
N ASP A 397 11.13 33.90 -31.82
CA ASP A 397 12.07 35.00 -32.08
C ASP A 397 12.17 36.02 -30.92
N ASP A 398 11.07 36.30 -30.21
CA ASP A 398 11.05 37.22 -29.06
C ASP A 398 11.11 36.51 -27.69
N GLY A 399 11.08 35.17 -27.67
CA GLY A 399 11.12 34.35 -26.46
C GLY A 399 9.88 34.43 -25.55
N GLU A 400 8.81 35.10 -25.95
CA GLU A 400 7.60 35.21 -25.13
C GLU A 400 6.90 33.85 -24.99
N ILE A 401 6.76 33.11 -26.11
CA ILE A 401 6.06 31.82 -26.10
C ILE A 401 6.80 30.76 -25.28
N THR A 402 8.13 30.79 -25.30
CA THR A 402 8.97 29.84 -24.59
C THR A 402 8.91 30.11 -23.08
N SER A 403 8.92 31.38 -22.67
CA SER A 403 8.72 31.80 -21.29
C SER A 403 7.34 31.41 -20.77
N PHE A 404 6.29 31.60 -21.58
CA PHE A 404 4.94 31.15 -21.27
C PHE A 404 4.86 29.63 -21.08
N LEU A 405 5.39 28.86 -22.04
CA LEU A 405 5.38 27.39 -21.98
C LEU A 405 6.15 26.83 -20.80
N LYS A 406 7.26 27.47 -20.40
CA LYS A 406 8.00 27.06 -19.21
C LYS A 406 7.13 27.08 -17.95
N ASN A 407 6.37 28.16 -17.73
CA ASN A 407 5.47 28.26 -16.58
C ASN A 407 4.32 27.24 -16.65
N VAL A 408 3.82 26.99 -17.87
CA VAL A 408 2.83 25.95 -18.12
C VAL A 408 3.39 24.58 -17.74
N TYR A 409 4.61 24.26 -18.14
CA TYR A 409 5.27 23.00 -17.78
C TYR A 409 5.40 22.85 -16.27
N ASP A 410 5.87 23.88 -15.56
CA ASP A 410 6.06 23.80 -14.11
C ASP A 410 4.74 23.46 -13.37
N ILE A 411 3.62 24.07 -13.79
CA ILE A 411 2.30 23.83 -13.20
C ILE A 411 1.77 22.45 -13.59
N VAL A 412 1.80 22.11 -14.88
CA VAL A 412 1.23 20.85 -15.38
C VAL A 412 2.05 19.65 -14.92
N ASP A 413 3.38 19.76 -14.85
CA ASP A 413 4.28 18.71 -14.36
C ASP A 413 4.01 18.38 -12.89
N ALA A 414 3.78 19.40 -12.06
CA ALA A 414 3.41 19.20 -10.66
C ALA A 414 2.08 18.45 -10.54
N SER A 415 1.11 18.77 -11.38
CA SER A 415 -0.18 18.07 -11.44
C SER A 415 -0.05 16.65 -11.96
N VAL A 416 0.65 16.41 -13.08
CA VAL A 416 0.86 15.08 -13.65
C VAL A 416 1.54 14.16 -12.64
N LYS A 417 2.61 14.63 -11.98
CA LYS A 417 3.29 13.88 -10.92
C LYS A 417 2.32 13.48 -9.81
N ARG A 418 1.51 14.42 -9.31
CA ARG A 418 0.51 14.13 -8.26
C ARG A 418 -0.64 13.27 -8.74
N TYR A 419 -1.03 13.38 -9.99
CA TYR A 419 -2.10 12.56 -10.56
C TYR A 419 -1.64 11.10 -10.68
N MET A 420 -0.40 10.87 -11.12
CA MET A 420 0.23 9.54 -11.13
C MET A 420 0.38 8.98 -9.72
N ASP A 421 0.91 9.76 -8.76
CA ASP A 421 1.05 9.35 -7.35
C ASP A 421 -0.30 8.91 -6.74
N ARG A 422 -1.40 9.55 -7.17
CA ARG A 422 -2.76 9.34 -6.64
C ARG A 422 -3.58 8.34 -7.47
N GLY A 423 -3.06 7.84 -8.59
CA GLY A 423 -3.75 6.89 -9.45
C GLY A 423 -4.96 7.46 -10.19
N PHE A 424 -4.93 8.75 -10.56
CA PHE A 424 -5.94 9.32 -11.45
C PHE A 424 -5.77 8.80 -12.87
N SER A 425 -6.90 8.62 -13.56
CA SER A 425 -6.94 8.05 -14.91
C SER A 425 -6.98 9.08 -16.03
N ASN A 426 -7.40 10.33 -15.75
CA ASN A 426 -7.60 11.35 -16.79
C ASN A 426 -7.16 12.74 -16.31
N LEU A 427 -6.52 13.51 -17.21
CA LEU A 427 -6.26 14.95 -17.08
C LEU A 427 -6.52 15.63 -18.43
N MET A 428 -7.18 16.79 -18.43
CA MET A 428 -7.35 17.60 -19.64
C MET A 428 -6.53 18.89 -19.56
N VAL A 429 -5.84 19.24 -20.65
CA VAL A 429 -5.15 20.53 -20.79
C VAL A 429 -5.53 21.16 -22.13
N CYS A 430 -6.00 22.39 -22.09
CA CYS A 430 -6.48 23.10 -23.27
C CYS A 430 -5.66 24.37 -23.51
N PHE A 431 -5.32 24.64 -24.77
CA PHE A 431 -4.69 25.90 -25.18
C PHE A 431 -5.61 26.66 -26.13
N GLY A 432 -5.98 27.88 -25.76
CA GLY A 432 -6.88 28.72 -26.52
C GLY A 432 -6.17 29.85 -27.25
N CYS A 433 -6.46 30.06 -28.53
CA CYS A 433 -6.13 31.32 -29.20
C CYS A 433 -7.31 31.85 -30.02
N THR A 434 -7.16 32.97 -30.71
CA THR A 434 -8.27 33.59 -31.45
C THR A 434 -8.83 32.68 -32.56
N GLY A 435 -7.94 32.05 -33.34
CA GLY A 435 -8.31 31.25 -34.51
C GLY A 435 -8.11 29.74 -34.36
N GLY A 436 -7.47 29.27 -33.28
CA GLY A 436 -7.17 27.85 -33.08
C GLY A 436 -6.12 27.28 -34.05
N GLN A 437 -5.26 28.12 -34.63
CA GLN A 437 -4.39 27.75 -35.75
C GLN A 437 -2.88 27.83 -35.45
N HIS A 438 -2.43 28.89 -34.76
CA HIS A 438 -0.99 29.13 -34.54
C HIS A 438 -0.57 28.87 -33.10
N ARG A 439 -0.71 29.88 -32.24
CA ARG A 439 -0.21 29.89 -30.85
C ARG A 439 -0.73 28.70 -30.02
N SER A 440 -2.01 28.38 -30.13
CA SER A 440 -2.62 27.26 -29.41
C SER A 440 -2.15 25.90 -29.92
N VAL A 441 -1.94 25.77 -31.24
CA VAL A 441 -1.47 24.53 -31.87
C VAL A 441 -0.04 24.26 -31.45
N TYR A 442 0.84 25.26 -31.58
CA TYR A 442 2.22 25.19 -31.12
C TYR A 442 2.30 24.79 -29.63
N SER A 443 1.55 25.49 -28.77
CA SER A 443 1.60 25.23 -27.32
C SER A 443 1.11 23.83 -26.94
N ALA A 444 0.06 23.34 -27.61
CA ALA A 444 -0.48 22.01 -27.37
C ALA A 444 0.50 20.90 -27.81
N GLN A 445 1.12 21.06 -28.98
CA GLN A 445 2.12 20.12 -29.49
C GLN A 445 3.31 20.01 -28.53
N HIS A 446 3.87 21.16 -28.13
CA HIS A 446 5.04 21.21 -27.26
C HIS A 446 4.78 20.62 -25.87
N LEU A 447 3.60 20.84 -25.28
CA LEU A 447 3.24 20.19 -24.01
C LEU A 447 3.08 18.67 -24.18
N ALA A 448 2.49 18.20 -25.28
CA ALA A 448 2.31 16.78 -25.55
C ALA A 448 3.65 16.04 -25.59
N GLU A 449 4.60 16.58 -26.35
CA GLU A 449 5.95 16.02 -26.46
C GLU A 449 6.70 16.07 -25.13
N HIS A 450 6.62 17.20 -24.41
CA HIS A 450 7.24 17.36 -23.09
C HIS A 450 6.74 16.31 -22.09
N LEU A 451 5.42 16.16 -21.95
CA LEU A 451 4.82 15.23 -20.99
C LEU A 451 5.09 13.77 -21.35
N ASN A 452 4.97 13.41 -22.64
CA ASN A 452 5.28 12.04 -23.07
C ASN A 452 6.77 11.71 -22.85
N LYS A 453 7.67 12.64 -23.17
CA LYS A 453 9.12 12.44 -22.95
C LYS A 453 9.50 12.39 -21.46
N LYS A 454 8.91 13.25 -20.63
CA LYS A 454 9.28 13.40 -19.22
C LYS A 454 8.64 12.34 -18.31
N PHE A 455 7.38 12.00 -18.55
CA PHE A 455 6.61 11.10 -17.68
C PHE A 455 6.23 9.78 -18.35
N GLY A 456 6.39 9.63 -19.66
CA GLY A 456 6.01 8.43 -20.40
C GLY A 456 4.50 8.16 -20.42
N VAL A 457 3.67 9.14 -20.03
CA VAL A 457 2.21 9.00 -20.01
C VAL A 457 1.62 8.99 -21.42
N LYS A 458 0.47 8.32 -21.57
CA LYS A 458 -0.27 8.32 -22.82
C LYS A 458 -0.90 9.70 -23.04
N ILE A 459 -0.64 10.29 -24.21
CA ILE A 459 -1.20 11.59 -24.60
C ILE A 459 -2.19 11.41 -25.74
N HIS A 460 -3.36 12.03 -25.62
CA HIS A 460 -4.29 12.23 -26.72
C HIS A 460 -4.28 13.71 -27.13
N LEU A 461 -3.55 14.04 -28.19
CA LEU A 461 -3.41 15.39 -28.72
C LEU A 461 -4.47 15.66 -29.80
N ILE A 462 -5.21 16.77 -29.65
CA ILE A 462 -6.30 17.15 -30.54
C ILE A 462 -6.12 18.61 -30.95
N HIS A 463 -6.03 18.86 -32.25
CA HIS A 463 -6.10 20.21 -32.82
C HIS A 463 -7.49 20.44 -33.41
N ARG A 464 -8.40 20.98 -32.57
CA ARG A 464 -9.84 21.02 -32.86
C ARG A 464 -10.19 21.73 -34.17
N GLU A 465 -9.55 22.86 -34.46
CA GLU A 465 -9.82 23.61 -35.70
C GLU A 465 -9.05 23.08 -36.91
N GLN A 466 -8.04 22.23 -36.70
CA GLN A 466 -7.31 21.57 -37.79
C GLN A 466 -7.89 20.18 -38.11
N ASN A 467 -8.89 19.70 -37.36
CA ASN A 467 -9.44 18.34 -37.43
C ASN A 467 -8.34 17.27 -37.40
N PHE A 468 -7.33 17.49 -36.57
CA PHE A 468 -6.19 16.59 -36.42
C PHE A 468 -6.18 15.99 -35.02
N GLU A 469 -5.93 14.68 -34.95
CA GLU A 469 -5.79 13.93 -33.70
C GLU A 469 -4.55 13.04 -33.79
N GLN A 470 -3.80 12.96 -32.69
CA GLN A 470 -2.63 12.12 -32.56
C GLN A 470 -2.61 11.48 -31.18
N ILE A 471 -2.28 10.19 -31.13
CA ILE A 471 -2.02 9.48 -29.88
C ILE A 471 -0.52 9.28 -29.75
N LEU A 472 0.06 9.79 -28.67
CA LEU A 472 1.42 9.43 -28.23
C LEU A 472 1.27 8.32 -27.21
N GLU A 473 1.70 7.11 -27.58
CA GLU A 473 1.57 5.95 -26.71
C GLU A 473 2.44 6.06 -25.46
N SER A 474 2.03 5.34 -24.43
CA SER A 474 2.79 5.25 -23.17
C SER A 474 4.13 4.56 -23.41
N ASN A 475 5.21 5.15 -22.88
CA ASN A 475 6.56 4.56 -22.88
C ASN A 475 6.95 4.01 -21.50
N LEU A 476 6.01 4.00 -20.55
CA LEU A 476 6.13 3.43 -19.20
C LEU A 476 6.02 1.90 -19.18
#